data_AF-A0A3B3S5J0-F1
#
_entry.id   AF-A0A3B3S5J0-F1
#
_cell.length_a   1.000
_cell.length_b   1.000
_cell.length_c   1.000
_cell.angle_alpha   90.00
_cell.angle_beta   90.00
_cell.angle_gamma   90.00
#
_symmetry.space_group_name_H-M   'P 1'
#
loop_
_entity.id
_entity.type
_entity.pdbx_description
1 polymer ?
#
loop_
_entity_poly.entity_id
_entity_poly.type
_entity_poly.pdbx_seq_one_letter_code
_entity_poly.pdbx_strand_id
1 'polypeptide(L)'
;NLLRPFDIFILLAIFANCVALGVAKPFPEDDSNPTNHALERVEYVFMVIFTIETFLKILAYGLILHPNAYIRSGWNLLDFVIVIVSLFSMVLEGTSNKSGESHHTGGKPGGLDVKALRAFRVLRPLRLVSGVPLQIVLNSIMKAMVPLLHISLLVLFVIIIYAIIGLELFIGRMHKTCFYKGALIVDDEPVPCAFAGYGRQCEKNGTECRGKWEGPNGGITNFDNFFFAMLTVFQCVTMEGWTDVLYWMNDAIGYELPWIYFVSLVLFGSFFVLNLVLGVLSEFSKEREKAVARGDLQRANARQQMEEDMLGYMDWLEQAEDIDEDKCRSAVKSVTFYWVVLLLVFLNTAASASEHYNQPEWLTGVQETANRVLLTLFTLEMLLKMYSLGLQLYFLAFFNRFDCFVVCGGIVETILVEMSIMPPLGIAVLRCVRLLRIFKVTHWNALSNLVASLINSMKAIASLLLLLFLYLTIFALLGMQLFGGKFNFDETQTKRSTFDSFPAALLTCFQILTGEDWNSVMYDGIMAYGGPNFPGMIVCIYFVILFVCGNILLNVFLAIAVDNLATGEKEGKK
;
A
#
# COMPACT_ATOMS: atom_id res chain seq x y z
N ASN A 1 -29.03 9.77 -23.41
CA ASN A 1 -29.09 9.67 -21.92
C ASN A 1 -29.20 8.25 -21.36
N LEU A 2 -29.33 7.19 -22.17
CA LEU A 2 -29.28 5.79 -21.70
C LEU A 2 -27.87 5.23 -21.44
N LEU A 3 -26.80 5.85 -21.95
CA LEU A 3 -25.43 5.39 -21.70
C LEU A 3 -25.02 5.54 -20.23
N ARG A 4 -25.31 6.68 -19.58
CA ARG A 4 -24.93 6.90 -18.16
C ARG A 4 -25.43 5.82 -17.20
N PRO A 5 -26.72 5.43 -17.19
CA PRO A 5 -27.17 4.37 -16.28
C PRO A 5 -26.56 3.00 -16.63
N PHE A 6 -26.32 2.72 -17.92
CA PHE A 6 -25.65 1.50 -18.34
C PHE A 6 -24.19 1.45 -17.86
N ASP A 7 -23.44 2.54 -18.03
CA ASP A 7 -22.04 2.65 -17.59
C ASP A 7 -21.94 2.53 -16.06
N ILE A 8 -22.85 3.16 -15.32
CA ILE A 8 -22.91 3.05 -13.84
C ILE A 8 -23.24 1.60 -13.42
N PHE A 9 -24.18 0.95 -14.11
CA PHE A 9 -24.53 -0.45 -13.82
C PHE A 9 -23.34 -1.39 -14.04
N ILE A 10 -22.62 -1.26 -15.15
CA ILE A 10 -21.43 -2.06 -15.43
C ILE A 10 -20.32 -1.75 -14.42
N LEU A 11 -20.13 -0.49 -14.03
CA LEU A 11 -19.15 -0.11 -13.01
C LEU A 11 -19.46 -0.77 -11.65
N LEU A 12 -20.73 -0.74 -11.22
CA LEU A 12 -21.16 -1.42 -10.00
C LEU A 12 -20.98 -2.94 -10.09
N ALA A 13 -21.23 -3.54 -11.26
CA ALA A 13 -20.99 -4.96 -11.49
C ALA A 13 -19.49 -5.32 -11.41
N ILE A 14 -18.60 -4.48 -11.96
CA ILE A 14 -17.14 -4.63 -11.83
C ILE A 14 -16.74 -4.53 -10.36
N PHE A 15 -17.23 -3.53 -9.63
CA PHE A 15 -16.93 -3.36 -8.21
C PHE A 15 -17.39 -4.57 -7.39
N ALA A 16 -18.63 -5.02 -7.58
CA ALA A 16 -19.16 -6.21 -6.91
C ALA A 16 -18.38 -7.48 -7.26
N ASN A 17 -17.88 -7.62 -8.50
CA ASN A 17 -16.99 -8.72 -8.89
C ASN A 17 -15.65 -8.67 -8.14
N CYS A 18 -15.06 -7.48 -7.98
CA CYS A 18 -13.82 -7.31 -7.21
C CYS A 18 -14.03 -7.67 -5.73
N VAL A 19 -15.17 -7.26 -5.15
CA VAL A 19 -15.54 -7.64 -3.77
C VAL A 19 -15.71 -9.15 -3.65
N ALA A 20 -16.38 -9.80 -4.62
CA ALA A 20 -16.51 -11.26 -4.63
C ALA A 20 -15.13 -11.94 -4.65
N LEU A 21 -14.20 -11.50 -5.51
CA LEU A 21 -12.84 -12.04 -5.54
C LEU A 21 -12.08 -11.84 -4.21
N GLY A 22 -12.29 -10.73 -3.52
CA GLY A 22 -11.65 -10.47 -2.22
C GLY A 22 -12.26 -11.25 -1.04
N VAL A 23 -13.53 -11.64 -1.12
CA VAL A 23 -14.19 -12.46 -0.10
C VAL A 23 -13.83 -13.94 -0.23
N ALA A 24 -13.42 -14.38 -1.42
CA ALA A 24 -12.97 -15.74 -1.67
C ALA A 24 -11.78 -16.09 -0.76
N LYS A 25 -11.89 -17.18 0.00
CA LYS A 25 -10.81 -17.67 0.85
C LYS A 25 -10.12 -18.85 0.16
N PRO A 26 -8.83 -18.75 -0.18
CA PRO A 26 -8.08 -19.88 -0.65
C PRO A 26 -7.88 -20.88 0.49
N PHE A 27 -8.07 -22.16 0.23
CA PHE A 27 -7.81 -23.24 1.17
C PHE A 27 -6.70 -24.17 0.63
N PRO A 28 -5.90 -24.78 1.52
CA PRO A 28 -4.94 -25.80 1.12
C PRO A 28 -5.63 -27.04 0.51
N GLU A 29 -4.86 -27.81 -0.27
CA GLU A 29 -5.23 -29.16 -0.73
C GLU A 29 -6.59 -29.31 -1.46
N ASP A 30 -7.00 -28.27 -2.21
CA ASP A 30 -8.27 -28.25 -2.96
C ASP A 30 -9.53 -28.37 -2.06
N ASP A 31 -9.41 -28.06 -0.76
CA ASP A 31 -10.56 -27.94 0.13
C ASP A 31 -11.40 -26.68 -0.20
N SER A 32 -12.68 -26.69 0.17
CA SER A 32 -13.57 -25.57 -0.11
C SER A 32 -14.70 -25.43 0.92
N ASN A 33 -15.10 -24.18 1.14
CA ASN A 33 -16.20 -23.83 2.02
C ASN A 33 -17.49 -23.60 1.20
N PRO A 34 -18.70 -23.87 1.73
CA PRO A 34 -19.96 -23.50 1.09
C PRO A 34 -20.02 -22.05 0.57
N THR A 35 -19.35 -21.11 1.26
CA THR A 35 -19.21 -19.73 0.78
C THR A 35 -18.48 -19.67 -0.57
N ASN A 36 -17.37 -20.39 -0.74
CA ASN A 36 -16.62 -20.40 -2.01
C ASN A 36 -17.47 -20.97 -3.15
N HIS A 37 -18.23 -22.04 -2.92
CA HIS A 37 -19.16 -22.58 -3.92
C HIS A 37 -20.26 -21.59 -4.31
N ALA A 38 -20.75 -20.77 -3.37
CA ALA A 38 -21.68 -19.71 -3.68
C ALA A 38 -21.01 -18.59 -4.51
N LEU A 39 -19.76 -18.24 -4.20
CA LEU A 39 -18.97 -17.27 -4.97
C LEU A 39 -18.70 -17.74 -6.40
N GLU A 40 -18.42 -19.03 -6.63
CA GLU A 40 -18.26 -19.59 -7.98
C GLU A 40 -19.53 -19.42 -8.83
N ARG A 41 -20.72 -19.59 -8.24
CA ARG A 41 -21.99 -19.32 -8.93
C ARG A 41 -22.17 -17.84 -9.25
N VAL A 42 -21.79 -16.97 -8.31
CA VAL A 42 -21.84 -15.52 -8.51
C VAL A 42 -20.87 -15.08 -9.62
N GLU A 43 -19.70 -15.71 -9.73
CA GLU A 43 -18.75 -15.44 -10.83
C GLU A 43 -19.33 -15.78 -12.21
N TYR A 44 -20.10 -16.86 -12.31
CA TYR A 44 -20.80 -17.21 -13.55
C TYR A 44 -21.79 -16.11 -13.96
N VAL A 45 -22.54 -15.53 -13.02
CA VAL A 45 -23.46 -14.41 -13.27
C VAL A 45 -22.71 -13.20 -13.82
N PHE A 46 -21.58 -12.81 -13.22
CA PHE A 46 -20.78 -11.70 -13.71
C PHE A 46 -20.20 -11.95 -15.10
N MET A 47 -19.75 -13.18 -15.38
CA MET A 47 -19.26 -13.55 -16.70
C MET A 47 -20.33 -13.37 -17.78
N VAL A 48 -21.57 -13.79 -17.50
CA VAL A 48 -22.71 -13.59 -18.42
C VAL A 48 -22.96 -12.10 -18.66
N ILE A 49 -22.99 -11.28 -17.61
CA ILE A 49 -23.16 -9.82 -17.72
C ILE A 49 -22.10 -9.21 -18.64
N PHE A 50 -20.83 -9.54 -18.43
CA PHE A 50 -19.71 -8.99 -19.22
C PHE A 50 -19.66 -9.52 -20.65
N THR A 51 -20.12 -10.74 -20.88
CA THR A 51 -20.26 -11.30 -22.24
C THR A 51 -21.34 -10.55 -23.02
N ILE A 52 -22.50 -10.29 -22.39
CA ILE A 52 -23.58 -9.49 -22.99
C ILE A 52 -23.10 -8.08 -23.28
N GLU A 53 -22.43 -7.43 -22.32
CA GLU A 53 -21.85 -6.09 -22.49
C GLU A 53 -20.91 -6.03 -23.71
N THR A 54 -19.98 -6.98 -23.80
CA THR A 54 -19.00 -7.06 -24.90
C THR A 54 -19.70 -7.28 -26.24
N PHE A 55 -20.68 -8.18 -26.29
CA PHE A 55 -21.45 -8.45 -27.49
C PHE A 55 -22.25 -7.23 -27.97
N LEU A 56 -22.91 -6.52 -27.05
CA LEU A 56 -23.63 -5.27 -27.36
C LEU A 56 -22.69 -4.19 -27.90
N LYS A 57 -21.50 -4.02 -27.30
CA LYS A 57 -20.48 -3.08 -27.79
C LYS A 57 -19.98 -3.46 -29.19
N ILE A 58 -19.77 -4.74 -29.48
CA ILE A 58 -19.36 -5.22 -30.81
C ILE A 58 -20.44 -4.93 -31.85
N LEU A 59 -21.71 -5.17 -31.52
CA LEU A 59 -22.84 -4.86 -32.42
C LEU A 59 -22.97 -3.36 -32.69
N ALA A 60 -22.75 -2.52 -31.67
CA ALA A 60 -22.88 -1.07 -31.78
C ALA A 60 -21.72 -0.40 -32.55
N TYR A 61 -20.47 -0.79 -32.27
CA TYR A 61 -19.28 -0.14 -32.85
C TYR A 61 -18.72 -0.84 -34.10
N GLY A 62 -19.11 -2.10 -34.33
CA GLY A 62 -18.48 -2.98 -35.32
C GLY A 62 -17.11 -3.50 -34.86
N LEU A 63 -16.72 -4.67 -35.38
CA LEU A 63 -15.55 -5.39 -34.87
C LEU A 63 -14.20 -4.82 -35.34
N ILE A 64 -14.01 -4.62 -36.66
CA ILE A 64 -12.69 -4.28 -37.26
C ILE A 64 -12.76 -3.16 -38.31
N LEU A 65 -13.81 -3.14 -39.14
CA LEU A 65 -13.82 -2.35 -40.39
C LEU A 65 -14.08 -0.84 -40.21
N HIS A 66 -14.62 -0.40 -39.05
CA HIS A 66 -14.90 1.01 -38.80
C HIS A 66 -13.73 1.74 -38.12
N PRO A 67 -13.55 3.05 -38.35
CA PRO A 67 -12.50 3.83 -37.68
C PRO A 67 -12.68 3.87 -36.16
N ASN A 68 -13.93 3.80 -35.67
CA ASN A 68 -14.28 3.69 -34.25
C ASN A 68 -14.59 2.23 -33.84
N ALA A 69 -14.03 1.24 -34.55
CA ALA A 69 -14.26 -0.17 -34.25
C ALA A 69 -13.79 -0.55 -32.84
N TYR A 70 -14.49 -1.53 -32.27
CA TYR A 70 -14.31 -1.96 -30.88
C TYR A 70 -12.86 -2.34 -30.55
N ILE A 71 -12.20 -3.15 -31.39
CA ILE A 71 -10.85 -3.69 -31.17
C ILE A 71 -9.75 -2.62 -31.28
N ARG A 72 -10.00 -1.50 -31.96
CA ARG A 72 -8.98 -0.43 -32.11
C ARG A 72 -8.74 0.35 -30.81
N SER A 73 -9.67 0.31 -29.87
CA SER A 73 -9.46 0.86 -28.53
C SER A 73 -8.75 -0.17 -27.65
N GLY A 74 -7.56 0.16 -27.14
CA GLY A 74 -6.78 -0.74 -26.28
C GLY A 74 -7.52 -1.20 -25.03
N TRP A 75 -8.38 -0.35 -24.46
CA TRP A 75 -9.21 -0.68 -23.30
C TRP A 75 -10.31 -1.70 -23.63
N ASN A 76 -10.94 -1.57 -24.79
CA ASN A 76 -11.94 -2.53 -25.26
C ASN A 76 -11.29 -3.87 -25.66
N LEU A 77 -10.06 -3.84 -26.19
CA LEU A 77 -9.29 -5.04 -26.45
C LEU A 77 -8.95 -5.79 -25.16
N LEU A 78 -8.56 -5.07 -24.09
CA LEU A 78 -8.33 -5.67 -22.78
C LEU A 78 -9.61 -6.34 -22.24
N ASP A 79 -10.74 -5.63 -22.29
CA ASP A 79 -12.05 -6.18 -21.89
C ASP A 79 -12.40 -7.45 -22.67
N PHE A 80 -12.21 -7.42 -23.99
CA PHE A 80 -12.44 -8.56 -24.88
C PHE A 80 -11.58 -9.76 -24.50
N VAL A 81 -10.27 -9.56 -24.28
CA VAL A 81 -9.35 -10.62 -23.88
C VAL A 81 -9.77 -11.25 -22.55
N ILE A 82 -10.16 -10.44 -21.56
CA ILE A 82 -10.62 -10.94 -20.26
C ILE A 82 -11.87 -11.84 -20.40
N VAL A 83 -12.83 -11.42 -21.22
CA VAL A 83 -14.06 -12.19 -21.47
C VAL A 83 -13.74 -13.50 -22.22
N ILE A 84 -12.90 -13.45 -23.25
CA ILE A 84 -12.52 -14.63 -24.03
C ILE A 84 -11.74 -15.64 -23.17
N VAL A 85 -10.77 -15.19 -22.38
CA VAL A 85 -10.03 -16.09 -21.46
C VAL A 85 -10.99 -16.69 -20.44
N SER A 86 -11.91 -15.89 -19.87
CA SER A 86 -12.90 -16.39 -18.91
C SER A 86 -13.84 -17.44 -19.52
N LEU A 87 -14.30 -17.24 -20.76
CA LEU A 87 -15.13 -18.21 -21.49
C LEU A 87 -14.35 -19.48 -21.81
N PHE A 88 -13.10 -19.34 -22.25
CA PHE A 88 -12.23 -20.47 -22.57
C PHE A 88 -11.98 -21.34 -21.33
N SER A 89 -11.69 -20.74 -20.17
CA SER A 89 -11.53 -21.47 -18.91
C SER A 89 -12.78 -22.27 -18.54
N MET A 90 -13.97 -21.69 -18.71
CA MET A 90 -15.23 -22.36 -18.39
C MET A 90 -15.51 -23.54 -19.33
N VAL A 91 -15.24 -23.38 -20.63
CA VAL A 91 -15.41 -24.47 -21.61
C VAL A 91 -14.47 -25.63 -21.25
N LEU A 92 -13.22 -25.33 -20.90
CA LEU A 92 -12.23 -26.34 -20.56
C LEU A 92 -12.62 -27.12 -19.29
N GLU A 93 -13.10 -26.42 -18.26
CA GLU A 93 -13.61 -27.01 -17.01
C GLU A 93 -14.87 -27.87 -17.25
N GLY A 94 -15.78 -27.40 -18.10
CA GLY A 94 -16.97 -28.15 -18.51
C GLY A 94 -16.66 -29.41 -19.34
N THR A 95 -15.56 -29.41 -20.12
CA THR A 95 -15.11 -30.60 -20.85
C THR A 95 -14.37 -31.59 -19.95
N SER A 96 -13.62 -31.11 -18.95
CA SER A 96 -12.88 -31.97 -18.01
C SER A 96 -13.81 -32.72 -17.05
N ASN A 97 -14.93 -32.13 -16.66
CA ASN A 97 -15.91 -32.77 -15.77
C ASN A 97 -16.71 -33.93 -16.43
N LYS A 98 -16.55 -34.16 -17.74
CA LYS A 98 -17.19 -35.29 -18.45
C LYS A 98 -16.33 -36.56 -18.49
N SER A 99 -15.05 -36.51 -18.12
CA SER A 99 -14.22 -37.71 -17.94
C SER A 99 -14.21 -38.13 -16.47
N GLY A 100 -15.25 -38.85 -16.07
CA GLY A 100 -15.38 -39.44 -14.73
C GLY A 100 -14.49 -40.67 -14.52
N GLU A 101 -13.17 -40.49 -14.51
CA GLU A 101 -12.25 -41.46 -13.91
C GLU A 101 -11.18 -40.75 -13.08
N SER A 102 -11.36 -40.83 -11.77
CA SER A 102 -10.40 -40.52 -10.74
C SER A 102 -9.17 -41.40 -10.88
N HIS A 103 -8.10 -40.86 -11.46
CA HIS A 103 -6.75 -41.41 -11.29
C HIS A 103 -5.79 -40.34 -10.77
N HIS A 104 -5.52 -40.42 -9.46
CA HIS A 104 -4.29 -39.94 -8.86
C HIS A 104 -3.11 -40.62 -9.55
N THR A 105 -2.50 -39.95 -10.53
CA THR A 105 -1.12 -40.21 -10.93
C THR A 105 -0.46 -38.87 -11.22
N GLY A 106 0.58 -38.57 -10.44
CA GLY A 106 1.42 -37.40 -10.66
C GLY A 106 2.09 -37.43 -12.03
N GLY A 107 2.39 -36.23 -12.55
CA GLY A 107 3.36 -36.04 -13.61
C GLY A 107 2.94 -36.51 -15.00
N LYS A 108 2.05 -35.78 -15.67
CA LYS A 108 2.08 -35.66 -17.14
C LYS A 108 2.11 -34.17 -17.55
N PRO A 109 3.08 -33.74 -18.37
CA PRO A 109 3.35 -32.33 -18.67
C PRO A 109 2.48 -31.80 -19.83
N GLY A 110 1.17 -32.06 -19.81
CA GLY A 110 0.31 -31.74 -20.95
C GLY A 110 -1.14 -31.34 -20.63
N GLY A 111 -1.57 -31.40 -19.36
CA GLY A 111 -2.83 -30.80 -18.95
C GLY A 111 -2.60 -29.31 -18.71
N LEU A 112 -3.25 -28.44 -19.48
CA LEU A 112 -3.19 -27.00 -19.22
C LEU A 112 -3.79 -26.76 -17.83
N ASP A 113 -2.98 -26.25 -16.91
CA ASP A 113 -3.39 -26.08 -15.52
C ASP A 113 -4.54 -25.07 -15.45
N VAL A 114 -5.78 -25.56 -15.33
CA VAL A 114 -6.98 -24.72 -15.19
C VAL A 114 -6.88 -23.78 -14.00
N LYS A 115 -6.05 -24.09 -12.99
CA LYS A 115 -5.72 -23.19 -11.88
C LYS A 115 -5.00 -21.93 -12.37
N ALA A 116 -4.03 -22.06 -13.29
CA ALA A 116 -3.35 -20.91 -13.88
C ALA A 116 -4.29 -20.04 -14.73
N LEU A 117 -5.26 -20.64 -15.42
CA LEU A 117 -6.28 -19.90 -16.16
C LEU A 117 -7.26 -19.14 -15.25
N ARG A 118 -7.49 -19.62 -14.01
CA ARG A 118 -8.28 -18.90 -12.99
C ARG A 118 -7.57 -17.62 -12.52
N ALA A 119 -6.24 -17.59 -12.52
CA ALA A 119 -5.48 -16.40 -12.15
C ALA A 119 -5.77 -15.20 -13.07
N PHE A 120 -6.12 -15.39 -14.35
CA PHE A 120 -6.48 -14.28 -15.25
C PHE A 120 -7.75 -13.53 -14.82
N ARG A 121 -8.61 -14.12 -13.99
CA ARG A 121 -9.78 -13.44 -13.40
C ARG A 121 -9.36 -12.23 -12.56
N VAL A 122 -8.11 -12.21 -12.07
CA VAL A 122 -7.51 -11.09 -11.33
C VAL A 122 -7.32 -9.82 -12.15
N LEU A 123 -7.39 -9.89 -13.48
CA LEU A 123 -7.25 -8.72 -14.35
C LEU A 123 -8.57 -7.94 -14.48
N ARG A 124 -9.70 -8.48 -14.01
CA ARG A 124 -11.02 -7.83 -14.04
C ARG A 124 -11.09 -6.46 -13.34
N PRO A 125 -10.40 -6.19 -12.21
CA PRO A 125 -10.32 -4.86 -11.62
C PRO A 125 -9.74 -3.80 -12.58
N LEU A 126 -8.91 -4.17 -13.57
CA LEU A 126 -8.42 -3.21 -14.58
C LEU A 126 -9.54 -2.62 -15.44
N ARG A 127 -10.70 -3.29 -15.53
CA ARG A 127 -11.90 -2.76 -16.21
C ARG A 127 -12.47 -1.54 -15.46
N LEU A 128 -12.17 -1.36 -14.18
CA LEU A 128 -12.50 -0.14 -13.45
C LEU A 128 -11.79 1.09 -14.05
N VAL A 129 -10.58 0.89 -14.59
CA VAL A 129 -9.81 1.96 -15.24
C VAL A 129 -10.49 2.42 -16.53
N SER A 130 -11.14 1.52 -17.27
CA SER A 130 -11.84 1.89 -18.51
C SER A 130 -13.14 2.66 -18.23
N GLY A 131 -13.78 2.46 -17.07
CA GLY A 131 -15.04 3.12 -16.70
C GLY A 131 -14.92 4.44 -15.92
N VAL A 132 -13.74 4.80 -15.41
CA VAL A 132 -13.51 5.95 -14.52
C VAL A 132 -12.43 6.86 -15.14
N PRO A 133 -12.37 8.18 -14.83
CA PRO A 133 -11.31 9.09 -15.30
C PRO A 133 -9.85 8.70 -14.96
N LEU A 134 -9.59 7.52 -14.37
CA LEU A 134 -8.24 6.99 -14.14
C LEU A 134 -7.43 6.84 -15.44
N GLN A 135 -8.07 6.71 -16.60
CA GLN A 135 -7.36 6.65 -17.89
C GLN A 135 -6.41 7.83 -18.11
N ILE A 136 -6.82 9.03 -17.68
CA ILE A 136 -6.00 10.24 -17.83
C ILE A 136 -4.75 10.10 -16.96
N VAL A 137 -4.91 9.66 -15.72
CA VAL A 137 -3.82 9.45 -14.76
C VAL A 137 -2.86 8.37 -15.27
N LEU A 138 -3.39 7.22 -15.73
CA LEU A 138 -2.58 6.11 -16.21
C LEU A 138 -1.82 6.47 -17.49
N ASN A 139 -2.44 7.20 -18.43
CA ASN A 139 -1.76 7.69 -19.62
C ASN A 139 -0.63 8.67 -19.30
N SER A 140 -0.81 9.51 -18.27
CA SER A 140 0.25 10.39 -17.78
C SER A 140 1.42 9.60 -17.18
N ILE A 141 1.13 8.54 -16.41
CA ILE A 141 2.15 7.65 -15.83
C ILE A 141 2.89 6.88 -16.93
N MET A 142 2.18 6.34 -17.91
CA MET A 142 2.78 5.59 -19.03
C MET A 142 3.75 6.47 -19.84
N LYS A 143 3.46 7.77 -19.99
CA LYS A 143 4.38 8.73 -20.60
C LYS A 143 5.61 8.99 -19.72
N ALA A 144 5.43 9.10 -18.40
CA ALA A 144 6.51 9.26 -17.44
C ALA A 144 7.38 8.00 -17.27
N MET A 145 6.88 6.81 -17.62
CA MET A 145 7.62 5.55 -17.52
C MET A 145 8.73 5.42 -18.58
N VAL A 146 8.55 6.02 -19.77
CA VAL A 146 9.49 5.86 -20.90
C VAL A 146 10.91 6.37 -20.55
N PRO A 147 11.10 7.57 -19.97
CA PRO A 147 12.41 8.01 -19.52
C PRO A 147 13.02 7.10 -18.44
N LEU A 148 12.21 6.53 -17.55
CA LEU A 148 12.66 5.64 -16.48
C LEU A 148 13.20 4.31 -17.02
N LEU A 149 12.75 3.87 -18.21
CA LEU A 149 13.24 2.66 -18.85
C LEU A 149 14.74 2.72 -19.15
N HIS A 150 15.27 3.90 -19.51
CA HIS A 150 16.71 4.06 -19.73
C HIS A 150 17.51 3.89 -18.43
N ILE A 151 17.00 4.44 -17.32
CA ILE A 151 17.60 4.29 -16.00
C ILE A 151 17.54 2.82 -15.59
N SER A 152 16.38 2.16 -15.71
CA SER A 152 16.22 0.75 -15.34
C SER A 152 17.08 -0.19 -16.19
N LEU A 153 17.29 0.12 -17.47
CA LEU A 153 18.19 -0.64 -18.35
C LEU A 153 19.66 -0.50 -17.91
N LEU A 154 20.08 0.68 -17.45
CA LEU A 154 21.40 0.88 -16.85
C LEU A 154 21.55 0.08 -15.55
N VAL A 155 20.54 0.08 -14.68
CA VAL A 155 20.54 -0.73 -13.44
C VAL A 155 20.67 -2.22 -13.76
N LEU A 156 19.87 -2.70 -14.72
CA LEU A 156 19.90 -4.08 -15.17
C LEU A 156 21.30 -4.48 -15.65
N PHE A 157 21.97 -3.61 -16.40
CA PHE A 157 23.33 -3.85 -16.87
C PHE A 157 24.33 -3.95 -15.72
N VAL A 158 24.24 -3.07 -14.71
CA VAL A 158 25.09 -3.14 -13.51
C VAL A 158 24.83 -4.43 -12.72
N ILE A 159 23.57 -4.83 -12.54
CA ILE A 159 23.22 -6.09 -11.88
C ILE A 159 23.85 -7.28 -12.63
N ILE A 160 23.82 -7.29 -13.96
CA ILE A 160 24.42 -8.36 -14.76
C ILE A 160 25.95 -8.42 -14.54
N ILE A 161 26.64 -7.27 -14.56
CA ILE A 161 28.09 -7.22 -14.31
C ILE A 161 28.43 -7.79 -12.94
N TYR A 162 27.76 -7.31 -11.89
CA TYR A 162 28.02 -7.77 -10.53
C TYR A 162 27.63 -9.24 -10.33
N ALA A 163 26.56 -9.72 -10.97
CA ALA A 163 26.19 -11.13 -10.93
C ALA A 163 27.26 -12.02 -11.55
N ILE A 164 27.88 -11.62 -12.68
CA ILE A 164 28.98 -12.36 -13.30
C ILE A 164 30.23 -12.34 -12.40
N ILE A 165 30.58 -11.17 -11.85
CA ILE A 165 31.72 -11.05 -10.93
C ILE A 165 31.51 -11.91 -9.68
N GLY A 166 30.32 -11.85 -9.07
CA GLY A 166 29.97 -12.64 -7.89
C GLY A 166 29.95 -14.14 -8.16
N LEU A 167 29.45 -14.56 -9.33
CA LEU A 167 29.51 -15.95 -9.79
C LEU A 167 30.96 -16.45 -9.85
N GLU A 168 31.87 -15.72 -10.52
CA GLU A 168 33.28 -16.12 -10.64
C GLU A 168 34.01 -16.13 -9.29
N LEU A 169 33.70 -15.19 -8.39
CA LEU A 169 34.37 -15.08 -7.09
C LEU A 169 33.87 -16.12 -6.06
N PHE A 170 32.57 -16.43 -6.07
CA PHE A 170 31.89 -17.07 -4.94
C PHE A 170 31.21 -18.40 -5.24
N ILE A 171 31.34 -18.94 -6.45
CA ILE A 171 30.74 -20.22 -6.85
C ILE A 171 31.04 -21.36 -5.86
N GLY A 172 29.98 -22.04 -5.42
CA GLY A 172 30.04 -23.23 -4.58
C GLY A 172 30.57 -23.02 -3.15
N ARG A 173 30.75 -21.78 -2.70
CA ARG A 173 31.35 -21.48 -1.39
C ARG A 173 30.38 -21.63 -0.22
N MET A 174 29.07 -21.51 -0.45
CA MET A 174 28.05 -21.48 0.60
C MET A 174 27.37 -22.84 0.91
N HIS A 175 27.93 -23.98 0.47
CA HIS A 175 27.29 -25.31 0.65
C HIS A 175 27.80 -26.13 1.85
N LYS A 176 28.49 -25.49 2.80
CA LYS A 176 29.03 -26.15 3.99
C LYS A 176 28.44 -25.53 5.24
N THR A 177 27.96 -26.36 6.16
CA THR A 177 27.49 -25.92 7.49
C THR A 177 27.95 -26.91 8.57
N CYS A 178 27.73 -26.55 9.84
CA CYS A 178 28.12 -27.37 10.97
C CYS A 178 27.09 -28.48 11.21
N PHE A 179 27.55 -29.73 11.19
CA PHE A 179 26.74 -30.90 11.51
C PHE A 179 27.23 -31.53 12.82
N TYR A 180 26.33 -32.09 13.62
CA TYR A 180 26.72 -33.04 14.65
C TYR A 180 27.25 -34.32 13.99
N LYS A 181 28.13 -35.05 14.67
CA LYS A 181 28.67 -36.37 14.23
C LYS A 181 27.60 -37.45 13.92
N GLY A 182 26.31 -37.15 14.13
CA GLY A 182 25.13 -37.98 13.78
C GLY A 182 24.24 -37.42 12.65
N ALA A 183 24.74 -36.49 11.83
CA ALA A 183 24.06 -35.91 10.64
C ALA A 183 22.87 -34.97 10.88
N LEU A 184 22.64 -34.50 12.11
CA LEU A 184 21.70 -33.41 12.39
C LEU A 184 22.41 -32.06 12.22
N ILE A 185 21.73 -31.09 11.59
CA ILE A 185 22.18 -29.69 11.55
C ILE A 185 22.16 -29.13 12.98
N VAL A 186 23.18 -28.34 13.29
CA VAL A 186 23.46 -27.90 14.67
C VAL A 186 22.62 -26.70 15.10
N ASP A 187 22.33 -25.81 14.15
CA ASP A 187 21.66 -24.52 14.37
C ASP A 187 20.32 -24.53 13.64
N ASP A 188 19.26 -24.01 14.29
CA ASP A 188 17.92 -23.91 13.68
C ASP A 188 17.92 -23.01 12.43
N GLU A 189 18.78 -21.98 12.43
CA GLU A 189 19.13 -21.17 11.27
C GLU A 189 20.59 -21.48 10.84
N PRO A 190 20.80 -22.40 9.89
CA PRO A 190 22.14 -22.80 9.49
C PRO A 190 22.86 -21.67 8.75
N VAL A 191 24.11 -21.44 9.13
CA VAL A 191 25.02 -20.51 8.44
C VAL A 191 26.24 -21.24 7.87
N PRO A 192 26.95 -20.65 6.88
CA PRO A 192 28.13 -21.27 6.30
C PRO A 192 29.24 -21.57 7.31
N CYS A 193 30.10 -22.54 6.98
CA CYS A 193 31.34 -22.83 7.71
C CYS A 193 32.50 -23.15 6.78
N ALA A 194 33.72 -22.96 7.29
CA ALA A 194 34.96 -23.36 6.65
C ALA A 194 35.63 -24.52 7.40
N PHE A 195 36.09 -25.53 6.66
CA PHE A 195 36.84 -26.67 7.22
C PHE A 195 38.26 -26.27 7.65
N ALA A 196 38.87 -25.33 6.93
CA ALA A 196 40.18 -24.76 7.22
C ALA A 196 40.29 -23.37 6.56
N GLY A 197 41.03 -22.45 7.18
CA GLY A 197 41.23 -21.08 6.69
C GLY A 197 40.65 -20.01 7.61
N TYR A 198 40.38 -18.83 7.04
CA TYR A 198 39.91 -17.63 7.74
C TYR A 198 38.38 -17.53 7.90
N GLY A 199 37.62 -18.52 7.42
CA GLY A 199 36.17 -18.59 7.60
C GLY A 199 35.76 -19.14 8.98
N ARG A 200 34.45 -19.14 9.25
CA ARG A 200 33.87 -19.57 10.53
C ARG A 200 34.13 -21.05 10.78
N GLN A 201 34.69 -21.37 11.94
CA GLN A 201 34.89 -22.75 12.40
C GLN A 201 33.74 -23.18 13.32
N CYS A 202 33.44 -24.48 13.33
CA CYS A 202 32.41 -25.02 14.22
C CYS A 202 32.98 -25.17 15.64
N GLU A 203 32.54 -24.33 16.57
CA GLU A 203 33.07 -24.30 17.95
C GLU A 203 32.43 -25.33 18.89
N LYS A 204 31.23 -25.83 18.57
CA LYS A 204 30.50 -26.76 19.46
C LYS A 204 31.16 -28.15 19.48
N ASN A 205 31.33 -28.71 20.67
CA ASN A 205 31.93 -30.04 20.86
C ASN A 205 31.15 -31.12 20.09
N GLY A 206 31.87 -31.92 19.29
CA GLY A 206 31.26 -32.98 18.49
C GLY A 206 30.59 -32.51 17.21
N THR A 207 30.86 -31.27 16.77
CA THR A 207 30.45 -30.76 15.46
C THR A 207 31.58 -30.83 14.43
N GLU A 208 31.21 -31.04 13.18
CA GLU A 208 32.13 -31.05 12.04
C GLU A 208 31.56 -30.19 10.90
N CYS A 209 32.42 -29.39 10.26
CA CYS A 209 32.03 -28.62 9.09
C CYS A 209 31.95 -29.56 7.88
N ARG A 210 30.74 -29.80 7.39
CA ARG A 210 30.48 -30.76 6.30
C ARG A 210 29.69 -30.09 5.18
N GLY A 211 29.98 -30.52 3.95
CA GLY A 211 29.17 -30.18 2.78
C GLY A 211 27.83 -30.91 2.75
N LYS A 212 27.10 -30.78 1.63
CA LYS A 212 25.71 -31.25 1.42
C LYS A 212 24.62 -30.39 2.07
N TRP A 213 24.95 -29.15 2.41
CA TRP A 213 23.93 -28.16 2.74
C TRP A 213 23.51 -27.43 1.47
N GLU A 214 22.21 -27.27 1.27
CA GLU A 214 21.63 -26.60 0.10
C GLU A 214 22.07 -25.13 0.03
N GLY A 215 22.33 -24.51 1.19
CA GLY A 215 22.79 -23.13 1.33
C GLY A 215 21.79 -22.29 2.13
N PRO A 216 22.12 -21.00 2.35
CA PRO A 216 21.24 -20.10 3.12
C PRO A 216 19.86 -19.97 2.45
N ASN A 217 18.81 -19.71 3.25
CA ASN A 217 17.43 -19.55 2.81
C ASN A 217 16.91 -20.69 1.90
N GLY A 218 17.16 -21.94 2.27
CA GLY A 218 16.75 -23.09 1.46
C GLY A 218 17.46 -23.18 0.10
N GLY A 219 18.70 -22.68 0.01
CA GLY A 219 19.49 -22.66 -1.21
C GLY A 219 19.08 -21.60 -2.23
N ILE A 220 18.26 -20.60 -1.88
CA ILE A 220 17.84 -19.54 -2.79
C ILE A 220 18.94 -18.48 -2.97
N THR A 221 19.58 -18.07 -1.87
CA THR A 221 20.61 -17.03 -1.86
C THR A 221 21.99 -17.64 -2.06
N ASN A 222 22.43 -17.74 -3.32
CA ASN A 222 23.71 -18.32 -3.71
C ASN A 222 24.28 -17.65 -4.98
N PHE A 223 25.54 -17.96 -5.29
CA PHE A 223 26.23 -17.52 -6.50
C PHE A 223 26.64 -18.71 -7.38
N ASP A 224 25.84 -19.77 -7.44
CA ASP A 224 26.20 -21.01 -8.15
C ASP A 224 25.78 -20.99 -9.62
N ASN A 225 24.69 -20.28 -9.94
CA ASN A 225 24.23 -20.07 -11.30
C ASN A 225 23.98 -18.59 -11.55
N PHE A 226 24.08 -18.19 -12.83
CA PHE A 226 23.84 -16.80 -13.25
C PHE A 226 22.52 -16.22 -12.74
N PHE A 227 21.43 -16.99 -12.75
CA PHE A 227 20.12 -16.52 -12.29
C PHE A 227 20.04 -16.32 -10.76
N PHE A 228 20.61 -17.23 -9.97
CA PHE A 228 20.67 -17.08 -8.50
C PHE A 228 21.59 -15.94 -8.09
N ALA A 229 22.73 -15.81 -8.77
CA ALA A 229 23.63 -14.67 -8.60
C ALA A 229 22.92 -13.35 -8.93
N MET A 230 22.17 -13.30 -10.03
CA MET A 230 21.39 -12.13 -10.43
C MET A 230 20.30 -11.78 -9.40
N LEU A 231 19.57 -12.77 -8.88
CA LEU A 231 18.54 -12.57 -7.86
C LEU A 231 19.14 -12.08 -6.53
N THR A 232 20.25 -12.68 -6.10
CA THR A 232 20.97 -12.29 -4.88
C THR A 232 21.55 -10.87 -5.02
N VAL A 233 22.13 -10.53 -6.17
CA VAL A 233 22.62 -9.17 -6.45
C VAL A 233 21.47 -8.17 -6.48
N PHE A 234 20.35 -8.52 -7.12
CA PHE A 234 19.15 -7.69 -7.12
C PHE A 234 18.69 -7.41 -5.68
N GLN A 235 18.59 -8.44 -4.84
CA GLN A 235 18.27 -8.28 -3.43
C GLN A 235 19.23 -7.32 -2.72
N CYS A 236 20.55 -7.50 -2.89
CA CYS A 236 21.52 -6.60 -2.27
C CYS A 236 21.40 -5.13 -2.75
N VAL A 237 21.09 -4.91 -4.04
CA VAL A 237 20.88 -3.57 -4.60
C VAL A 237 19.66 -2.88 -4.00
N THR A 238 18.64 -3.63 -3.60
CA THR A 238 17.44 -3.08 -2.91
C THR A 238 17.70 -2.68 -1.46
N MET A 239 18.92 -2.85 -0.94
CA MET A 239 19.33 -2.62 0.45
C MET A 239 18.66 -3.53 1.49
N GLU A 240 17.99 -4.60 1.09
CA GLU A 240 17.34 -5.52 2.02
C GLU A 240 18.11 -6.83 2.15
N GLY A 241 18.44 -7.24 3.37
CA GLY A 241 19.17 -8.49 3.65
C GLY A 241 20.57 -8.59 3.02
N TRP A 242 21.18 -7.47 2.60
CA TRP A 242 22.50 -7.48 1.95
C TRP A 242 23.64 -7.79 2.93
N THR A 243 23.49 -7.37 4.19
CA THR A 243 24.44 -7.68 5.27
C THR A 243 24.46 -9.17 5.58
N ASP A 244 23.33 -9.84 5.49
CA ASP A 244 23.24 -11.28 5.75
C ASP A 244 24.04 -12.05 4.70
N VAL A 245 23.90 -11.69 3.43
CA VAL A 245 24.70 -12.27 2.33
C VAL A 245 26.19 -11.98 2.51
N LEU A 246 26.56 -10.76 2.95
CA LEU A 246 27.94 -10.42 3.28
C LEU A 246 28.47 -11.30 4.42
N TYR A 247 27.71 -11.47 5.51
CA TYR A 247 28.14 -12.26 6.66
C TYR A 247 28.23 -13.75 6.33
N TRP A 248 27.28 -14.30 5.57
CA TRP A 248 27.38 -15.66 5.05
C TRP A 248 28.62 -15.87 4.20
N MET A 249 28.98 -14.88 3.37
CA MET A 249 30.22 -14.95 2.59
C MET A 249 31.46 -14.87 3.47
N ASN A 250 31.49 -13.99 4.48
CA ASN A 250 32.59 -13.89 5.44
C ASN A 250 32.77 -15.21 6.20
N ASP A 251 31.68 -15.86 6.60
CA ASP A 251 31.73 -17.14 7.29
C ASP A 251 32.25 -18.27 6.38
N ALA A 252 31.98 -18.18 5.07
CA ALA A 252 32.44 -19.18 4.09
C ALA A 252 33.91 -19.03 3.69
N ILE A 253 34.40 -17.81 3.44
CA ILE A 253 35.74 -17.57 2.85
C ILE A 253 36.66 -16.65 3.67
N GLY A 254 36.16 -16.01 4.73
CA GLY A 254 36.88 -15.03 5.56
C GLY A 254 36.55 -13.58 5.23
N TYR A 255 36.89 -12.66 6.14
CA TYR A 255 36.46 -11.25 6.11
C TYR A 255 37.28 -10.33 5.19
N GLU A 256 38.39 -10.79 4.61
CA GLU A 256 39.39 -9.90 3.98
C GLU A 256 38.94 -9.26 2.65
N LEU A 257 38.20 -10.00 1.82
CA LEU A 257 37.85 -9.60 0.45
C LEU A 257 36.35 -9.36 0.18
N PRO A 258 35.39 -10.11 0.79
CA PRO A 258 33.96 -9.99 0.43
C PRO A 258 33.38 -8.58 0.63
N TRP A 259 33.82 -7.87 1.67
CA TRP A 259 33.33 -6.53 1.96
C TRP A 259 33.57 -5.55 0.81
N ILE A 260 34.67 -5.68 0.05
CA ILE A 260 34.97 -4.80 -1.10
C ILE A 260 33.88 -4.97 -2.16
N TYR A 261 33.50 -6.22 -2.45
CA TYR A 261 32.45 -6.55 -3.40
C TYR A 261 31.10 -6.01 -2.92
N PHE A 262 30.66 -6.34 -1.69
CA PHE A 262 29.32 -5.96 -1.22
C PHE A 262 29.18 -4.46 -0.92
N VAL A 263 30.19 -3.81 -0.34
CA VAL A 263 30.16 -2.37 -0.08
C VAL A 263 30.17 -1.59 -1.40
N SER A 264 31.00 -1.99 -2.39
CA SER A 264 30.96 -1.34 -3.71
C SER A 264 29.61 -1.57 -4.40
N LEU A 265 29.07 -2.79 -4.34
CA LEU A 265 27.74 -3.12 -4.88
C LEU A 265 26.65 -2.25 -4.26
N VAL A 266 26.62 -2.10 -2.93
CA VAL A 266 25.61 -1.28 -2.25
C VAL A 266 25.83 0.20 -2.55
N LEU A 267 27.07 0.70 -2.59
CA LEU A 267 27.34 2.08 -2.96
C LEU A 267 26.84 2.38 -4.38
N PHE A 268 27.29 1.63 -5.39
CA PHE A 268 26.83 1.88 -6.76
C PHE A 268 25.34 1.54 -6.95
N GLY A 269 24.86 0.45 -6.34
CA GLY A 269 23.47 -0.02 -6.36
C GLY A 269 22.47 0.97 -5.75
N SER A 270 22.79 1.50 -4.57
CA SER A 270 21.96 2.48 -3.86
C SER A 270 21.81 3.80 -4.62
N PHE A 271 22.87 4.25 -5.27
CA PHE A 271 22.82 5.41 -6.15
C PHE A 271 21.76 5.25 -7.23
N PHE A 272 21.52 4.04 -7.73
CA PHE A 272 20.47 3.81 -8.73
C PHE A 272 19.05 3.93 -8.18
N VAL A 273 18.80 3.43 -6.96
CA VAL A 273 17.49 3.59 -6.31
C VAL A 273 17.18 5.08 -6.10
N LEU A 274 18.18 5.86 -5.64
CA LEU A 274 18.07 7.31 -5.51
C LEU A 274 17.90 8.02 -6.86
N ASN A 275 18.63 7.59 -7.89
CA ASN A 275 18.53 8.17 -9.23
C ASN A 275 17.17 7.88 -9.90
N LEU A 276 16.49 6.79 -9.56
CA LEU A 276 15.13 6.53 -10.01
C LEU A 276 14.15 7.58 -9.44
N VAL A 277 14.26 7.90 -8.15
CA VAL A 277 13.46 8.95 -7.50
C VAL A 277 13.71 10.32 -8.16
N LEU A 278 14.99 10.67 -8.35
CA LEU A 278 15.38 11.93 -9.00
C LEU A 278 14.93 11.98 -10.47
N GLY A 279 14.99 10.85 -11.18
CA GLY A 279 14.53 10.74 -12.56
C GLY A 279 13.03 11.02 -12.69
N VAL A 280 12.21 10.45 -11.79
CA VAL A 280 10.77 10.73 -11.73
C VAL A 280 10.52 12.20 -11.42
N LEU A 281 11.17 12.75 -10.39
CA LEU A 281 11.04 14.17 -10.02
C LEU A 281 11.43 15.11 -11.16
N SER A 282 12.49 14.78 -11.90
CA SER A 282 12.93 15.57 -13.06
C SER A 282 11.94 15.51 -14.22
N GLU A 283 11.25 14.39 -14.44
CA GLU A 283 10.26 14.32 -15.51
C GLU A 283 8.99 15.09 -15.13
N PHE A 284 8.59 15.02 -13.85
CA PHE A 284 7.51 15.86 -13.33
C PHE A 284 7.82 17.35 -13.40
N SER A 285 9.06 17.76 -13.11
CA SER A 285 9.46 19.17 -13.22
C SER A 285 9.34 19.68 -14.66
N LYS A 286 9.69 18.88 -15.66
CA LYS A 286 9.51 19.21 -17.08
C LYS A 286 8.04 19.30 -17.49
N GLU A 287 7.20 18.35 -17.06
CA GLU A 287 5.76 18.41 -17.36
C GLU A 287 5.10 19.65 -16.74
N ARG A 288 5.53 20.03 -15.53
CA ARG A 288 5.13 21.27 -14.87
C ARG A 288 5.55 22.51 -15.66
N GLU A 289 6.78 22.59 -16.16
CA GLU A 289 7.24 23.70 -17.00
C GLU A 289 6.37 23.86 -18.26
N LYS A 290 5.99 22.75 -18.91
CA LYS A 290 5.06 22.78 -20.05
C LYS A 290 3.68 23.29 -19.65
N ALA A 291 3.15 22.89 -18.50
CA ALA A 291 1.85 23.36 -18.00
C ALA A 291 1.88 24.87 -17.67
N VAL A 292 2.99 25.37 -17.12
CA VAL A 292 3.21 26.80 -16.91
C VAL A 292 3.27 27.55 -18.24
N ALA A 293 4.00 27.02 -19.24
CA ALA A 293 4.07 27.63 -20.57
C ALA A 293 2.71 27.67 -21.30
N ARG A 294 1.81 26.71 -21.01
CA ARG A 294 0.43 26.70 -21.53
C ARG A 294 -0.50 27.71 -20.84
N GLY A 295 -0.06 28.35 -19.75
CA GLY A 295 -0.88 29.27 -18.95
C GLY A 295 -1.91 28.58 -18.06
N ASP A 296 -1.83 27.25 -17.90
CA ASP A 296 -2.78 26.48 -17.08
C ASP A 296 -2.71 26.88 -15.60
N LEU A 297 -1.49 27.16 -15.11
CA LEU A 297 -1.26 27.64 -13.74
C LEU A 297 -1.88 29.03 -13.50
N GLN A 298 -1.77 29.95 -14.45
CA GLN A 298 -2.37 31.29 -14.32
C GLN A 298 -3.90 31.22 -14.24
N ARG A 299 -4.52 30.30 -15.00
CA ARG A 299 -5.97 30.07 -14.94
C ARG A 299 -6.43 29.46 -13.62
N ALA A 300 -5.64 28.55 -13.05
CA ALA A 300 -5.93 27.97 -11.74
C ALA A 300 -5.86 29.02 -10.63
N ASN A 301 -4.76 29.79 -10.59
CA ASN A 301 -4.58 30.87 -9.61
C ASN A 301 -5.67 31.95 -9.74
N ALA A 302 -6.08 32.31 -10.95
CA ALA A 302 -7.17 33.26 -11.15
C ALA A 302 -8.52 32.76 -10.61
N ARG A 303 -8.79 31.45 -10.66
CA ARG A 303 -9.99 30.86 -10.07
C ARG A 303 -9.92 30.85 -8.55
N GLN A 304 -8.79 30.47 -7.97
CA GLN A 304 -8.59 30.53 -6.51
C GLN A 304 -8.74 31.96 -5.99
N GLN A 305 -8.10 32.94 -6.65
CA GLN A 305 -8.24 34.35 -6.27
C GLN A 305 -9.71 34.79 -6.30
N MET A 306 -10.46 34.38 -7.33
CA MET A 306 -11.88 34.73 -7.43
C MET A 306 -12.72 34.10 -6.31
N GLU A 307 -12.40 32.89 -5.87
CA GLU A 307 -13.04 32.22 -4.72
C GLU A 307 -12.68 32.92 -3.39
N GLU A 308 -11.41 33.30 -3.20
CA GLU A 308 -10.96 34.06 -2.03
C GLU A 308 -11.60 35.45 -1.97
N ASP A 309 -11.62 36.18 -3.09
CA ASP A 309 -12.26 37.47 -3.19
C ASP A 309 -13.77 37.35 -2.89
N MET A 310 -14.44 36.31 -3.42
CA MET A 310 -15.85 36.06 -3.15
C MET A 310 -16.12 35.76 -1.66
N LEU A 311 -15.27 34.96 -1.02
CA LEU A 311 -15.34 34.71 0.42
C LEU A 311 -15.09 35.99 1.23
N GLY A 312 -14.12 36.81 0.83
CA GLY A 312 -13.84 38.11 1.45
C GLY A 312 -15.00 39.10 1.30
N TYR A 313 -15.66 39.11 0.14
CA TYR A 313 -16.88 39.89 -0.06
C TYR A 313 -18.04 39.39 0.82
N MET A 314 -18.19 38.08 1.00
CA MET A 314 -19.19 37.51 1.90
C MET A 314 -18.91 37.91 3.36
N ASP A 315 -17.65 37.86 3.80
CA ASP A 315 -17.23 38.29 5.15
C ASP A 315 -17.47 39.79 5.38
N TRP A 316 -17.17 40.63 4.38
CA TRP A 316 -17.50 42.06 4.44
C TRP A 316 -19.01 42.34 4.53
N LEU A 317 -19.83 41.57 3.82
CA LEU A 317 -21.29 41.68 3.90
C LEU A 317 -21.80 41.25 5.27
N GLU A 318 -21.28 40.14 5.80
CA GLU A 318 -21.56 39.66 7.16
C GLU A 318 -21.18 40.70 8.21
N GLN A 319 -20.02 41.33 8.06
CA GLN A 319 -19.53 42.37 8.97
C GLN A 319 -20.31 43.69 8.85
N ALA A 320 -20.88 44.00 7.68
CA ALA A 320 -21.71 45.18 7.47
C ALA A 320 -23.14 45.02 8.02
N GLU A 321 -23.64 43.79 8.13
CA GLU A 321 -24.91 43.47 8.80
C GLU A 321 -24.77 43.53 10.35
N ASP A 322 -23.54 43.66 10.84
CA ASP A 322 -23.10 43.44 12.23
C ASP A 322 -23.04 44.68 13.14
N ILE A 323 -23.76 45.76 12.79
CA ILE A 323 -23.58 47.10 13.38
C ILE A 323 -24.06 47.20 14.85
N ASP A 324 -24.84 46.24 15.35
CA ASP A 324 -25.24 46.15 16.77
C ASP A 324 -24.37 45.12 17.52
N GLU A 325 -23.12 45.47 17.87
CA GLU A 325 -22.23 44.59 18.63
C GLU A 325 -22.66 44.47 20.11
N ASP A 326 -23.24 43.33 20.48
CA ASP A 326 -23.45 42.94 21.87
C ASP A 326 -22.13 42.81 22.65
N LYS A 327 -22.10 43.27 23.91
CA LYS A 327 -20.93 43.13 24.82
C LYS A 327 -20.41 41.70 24.94
N CYS A 328 -21.29 40.71 24.82
CA CYS A 328 -20.94 39.29 24.86
C CYS A 328 -20.08 38.88 23.65
N ARG A 329 -20.40 39.39 22.46
CA ARG A 329 -19.66 39.14 21.23
C ARG A 329 -18.26 39.76 21.26
N SER A 330 -18.14 40.98 21.78
CA SER A 330 -16.85 41.64 22.00
C SER A 330 -15.95 40.85 22.97
N ALA A 331 -16.55 40.24 24.01
CA ALA A 331 -15.81 39.39 24.94
C ALA A 331 -15.29 38.09 24.29
N VAL A 332 -16.08 37.43 23.44
CA VAL A 332 -15.66 36.20 22.71
C VAL A 332 -14.55 36.47 21.72
N LYS A 333 -14.61 37.59 21.00
CA LYS A 333 -13.57 38.00 20.05
C LYS A 333 -12.32 38.56 20.75
N SER A 334 -12.30 38.68 22.07
CA SER A 334 -11.17 39.26 22.80
C SER A 334 -9.94 38.36 22.84
N VAL A 335 -8.76 38.97 22.82
CA VAL A 335 -7.47 38.29 22.97
C VAL A 335 -7.38 37.53 24.31
N THR A 336 -7.99 38.07 25.36
CA THR A 336 -8.03 37.43 26.68
C THR A 336 -8.80 36.11 26.64
N PHE A 337 -9.96 36.08 25.98
CA PHE A 337 -10.75 34.86 25.82
C PHE A 337 -9.95 33.77 25.08
N TYR A 338 -9.22 34.17 24.03
CA TYR A 338 -8.32 33.27 23.31
C TYR A 338 -7.26 32.63 24.23
N TRP A 339 -6.54 33.41 25.04
CA TRP A 339 -5.53 32.87 25.96
C TRP A 339 -6.12 31.95 27.03
N VAL A 340 -7.32 32.25 27.51
CA VAL A 340 -8.04 31.38 28.46
C VAL A 340 -8.35 30.03 27.81
N VAL A 341 -8.93 30.03 26.61
CA VAL A 341 -9.22 28.77 25.89
C VAL A 341 -7.95 27.98 25.62
N LEU A 342 -6.87 28.65 25.20
CA LEU A 342 -5.58 28.02 24.96
C LEU A 342 -5.01 27.36 26.23
N LEU A 343 -5.11 28.03 27.38
CA LEU A 343 -4.71 27.47 28.67
C LEU A 343 -5.50 26.21 29.02
N LEU A 344 -6.82 26.21 28.79
CA LEU A 344 -7.67 25.03 29.03
C LEU A 344 -7.28 23.84 28.14
N VAL A 345 -6.94 24.09 26.88
CA VAL A 345 -6.44 23.06 25.94
C VAL A 345 -5.11 22.49 26.43
N PHE A 346 -4.20 23.36 26.89
CA PHE A 346 -2.91 22.93 27.43
C PHE A 346 -3.07 22.07 28.68
N LEU A 347 -3.92 22.50 29.63
CA LEU A 347 -4.23 21.74 30.84
C LEU A 347 -4.86 20.38 30.51
N ASN A 348 -5.74 20.32 29.51
CA ASN A 348 -6.33 19.05 29.06
C ASN A 348 -5.30 18.10 28.43
N THR A 349 -4.37 18.65 27.65
CA THR A 349 -3.28 17.89 27.04
C THR A 349 -2.33 17.36 28.12
N ALA A 350 -1.97 18.18 29.10
CA ALA A 350 -1.14 17.78 30.24
C ALA A 350 -1.80 16.69 31.09
N ALA A 351 -3.10 16.80 31.36
CA ALA A 351 -3.85 15.77 32.07
C ALA A 351 -3.83 14.43 31.32
N SER A 352 -4.00 14.46 29.99
CA SER A 352 -3.99 13.26 29.15
C SER A 352 -2.59 12.67 28.99
N ALA A 353 -1.55 13.52 28.90
CA ALA A 353 -0.15 13.09 28.83
C ALA A 353 0.37 12.44 30.12
N SER A 354 -0.31 12.66 31.25
CA SER A 354 0.06 12.05 32.54
C SER A 354 -0.36 10.58 32.70
N GLU A 355 -1.22 10.06 31.80
CA GLU A 355 -1.69 8.68 31.84
C GLU A 355 -0.54 7.69 31.57
N HIS A 356 -0.29 6.77 32.49
CA HIS A 356 0.76 5.76 32.35
C HIS A 356 0.35 4.39 32.92
N TYR A 357 1.03 3.34 32.45
CA TYR A 357 0.79 1.98 32.91
C TYR A 357 1.11 1.85 34.41
N ASN A 358 0.23 1.19 35.16
CA ASN A 358 0.31 1.05 36.62
C ASN A 358 0.39 2.38 37.38
N GLN A 359 -0.36 3.38 36.93
CA GLN A 359 -0.47 4.64 37.65
C GLN A 359 -1.21 4.49 38.99
N PRO A 360 -0.88 5.33 39.99
CA PRO A 360 -1.55 5.29 41.28
C PRO A 360 -3.02 5.75 41.20
N GLU A 361 -3.86 5.21 42.08
CA GLU A 361 -5.31 5.49 42.09
C GLU A 361 -5.64 6.99 42.25
N TRP A 362 -4.83 7.74 43.00
CA TRP A 362 -5.02 9.18 43.16
C TRP A 362 -4.87 9.93 41.84
N LEU A 363 -3.93 9.50 40.97
CA LEU A 363 -3.71 10.13 39.68
C LEU A 363 -4.89 9.86 38.75
N THR A 364 -5.42 8.64 38.79
CA THR A 364 -6.63 8.25 38.06
C THR A 364 -7.81 9.13 38.47
N GLY A 365 -8.04 9.32 39.77
CA GLY A 365 -9.12 10.17 40.28
C GLY A 365 -8.96 11.65 39.91
N VAL A 366 -7.72 12.18 39.94
CA VAL A 366 -7.41 13.55 39.49
C VAL A 366 -7.68 13.70 38.00
N GLN A 367 -7.24 12.76 37.17
CA GLN A 367 -7.47 12.78 35.72
C GLN A 367 -8.96 12.74 35.38
N GLU A 368 -9.74 11.89 36.05
CA GLU A 368 -11.19 11.81 35.84
C GLU A 368 -11.90 13.12 36.21
N THR A 369 -11.55 13.67 37.38
CA THR A 369 -12.08 14.96 37.85
C THR A 369 -11.72 16.09 36.89
N ALA A 370 -10.45 16.18 36.48
CA ALA A 370 -9.98 17.17 35.53
C ALA A 370 -10.70 17.06 34.18
N ASN A 371 -10.91 15.85 33.66
CA ASN A 371 -11.61 15.64 32.39
C ASN A 371 -13.08 16.10 32.45
N ARG A 372 -13.78 15.84 33.56
CA ARG A 372 -15.17 16.30 33.76
C ARG A 372 -15.25 17.83 33.85
N VAL A 373 -14.35 18.46 34.60
CA VAL A 373 -14.29 19.92 34.75
C VAL A 373 -13.97 20.59 33.41
N LEU A 374 -12.94 20.11 32.72
CA LEU A 374 -12.51 20.68 31.44
C LEU A 374 -13.58 20.52 30.34
N LEU A 375 -14.27 19.37 30.29
CA LEU A 375 -15.40 19.20 29.36
C LEU A 375 -16.54 20.18 29.66
N THR A 376 -16.84 20.42 30.94
CA THR A 376 -17.85 21.41 31.33
C THR A 376 -17.46 22.81 30.88
N LEU A 377 -16.20 23.20 31.09
CA LEU A 377 -15.67 24.50 30.65
C LEU A 377 -15.71 24.64 29.11
N PHE A 378 -15.36 23.60 28.36
CA PHE A 378 -15.47 23.61 26.90
C PHE A 378 -16.92 23.65 26.40
N THR A 379 -17.85 23.05 27.15
CA THR A 379 -19.28 23.13 26.82
C THR A 379 -19.80 24.56 27.03
N LEU A 380 -19.37 25.22 28.10
CA LEU A 380 -19.70 26.63 28.35
C LEU A 380 -19.12 27.55 27.27
N GLU A 381 -17.86 27.33 26.88
CA GLU A 381 -17.22 28.04 25.76
C GLU A 381 -18.06 27.92 24.47
N MET A 382 -18.45 26.70 24.11
CA MET A 382 -19.24 26.39 22.92
C MET A 382 -20.62 27.07 22.96
N LEU A 383 -21.32 26.99 24.09
CA LEU A 383 -22.62 27.64 24.27
C LEU A 383 -22.53 29.17 24.18
N LEU A 384 -21.49 29.75 24.76
CA LEU A 384 -21.25 31.20 24.74
C LEU A 384 -20.93 31.68 23.31
N LYS A 385 -20.18 30.91 22.53
CA LYS A 385 -19.96 31.15 21.08
C LYS A 385 -21.26 31.06 20.27
N MET A 386 -22.06 30.02 20.45
CA MET A 386 -23.34 29.87 19.73
C MET A 386 -24.33 30.99 20.06
N TYR A 387 -24.37 31.43 21.31
CA TYR A 387 -25.24 32.54 21.74
C TYR A 387 -24.78 33.89 21.18
N SER A 388 -23.47 34.18 21.23
CA SER A 388 -22.92 35.48 20.84
C SER A 388 -22.74 35.70 19.34
N LEU A 389 -22.46 34.65 18.58
CA LEU A 389 -22.27 34.71 17.12
C LEU A 389 -23.56 34.44 16.35
N GLY A 390 -24.57 33.83 16.99
CA GLY A 390 -25.75 33.31 16.31
C GLY A 390 -25.52 31.91 15.73
N LEU A 391 -26.59 31.11 15.70
CA LEU A 391 -26.51 29.68 15.39
C LEU A 391 -26.09 29.39 13.94
N GLN A 392 -26.53 30.21 12.98
CA GLN A 392 -26.22 30.02 11.56
C GLN A 392 -24.74 30.33 11.25
N LEU A 393 -24.23 31.44 11.79
CA LEU A 393 -22.85 31.90 11.61
C LEU A 393 -21.86 30.95 12.31
N TYR A 394 -22.23 30.43 13.50
CA TYR A 394 -21.45 29.41 14.19
C TYR A 394 -21.20 28.16 13.33
N PHE A 395 -22.23 27.64 12.64
CA PHE A 395 -22.09 26.43 11.82
C PHE A 395 -21.46 26.67 10.44
N LEU A 396 -21.34 27.92 10.00
CA LEU A 396 -20.67 28.29 8.77
C LEU A 396 -19.14 28.13 8.90
N ALA A 397 -18.59 28.45 10.06
CA ALA A 397 -17.15 28.32 10.34
C ALA A 397 -16.73 26.85 10.59
N PHE A 398 -15.71 26.39 9.86
CA PHE A 398 -15.19 25.02 9.95
C PHE A 398 -14.70 24.63 11.36
N PHE A 399 -13.91 25.49 12.00
CA PHE A 399 -13.36 25.23 13.34
C PHE A 399 -14.43 25.19 14.43
N ASN A 400 -15.49 25.98 14.31
CA ASN A 400 -16.62 25.95 15.23
C ASN A 400 -17.44 24.65 15.07
N ARG A 401 -17.62 24.17 13.83
CA ARG A 401 -18.22 22.84 13.59
C ARG A 401 -17.40 21.71 14.21
N PHE A 402 -16.08 21.80 14.12
CA PHE A 402 -15.17 20.84 14.76
C PHE A 402 -15.23 20.92 16.30
N ASP A 403 -15.28 22.11 16.88
CA ASP A 403 -15.46 22.33 18.32
C ASP A 403 -16.75 21.66 18.82
N CYS A 404 -17.87 21.90 18.14
CA CYS A 404 -19.14 21.26 18.45
C CYS A 404 -19.05 19.72 18.42
N PHE A 405 -18.40 19.16 17.40
CA PHE A 405 -18.17 17.71 17.31
C PHE A 405 -17.37 17.16 18.50
N VAL A 406 -16.29 17.84 18.90
CA VAL A 406 -15.43 17.42 20.02
C VAL A 406 -16.17 17.50 21.37
N VAL A 407 -16.94 18.57 21.60
CA VAL A 407 -17.73 18.74 22.83
C VAL A 407 -18.85 17.72 22.91
N CYS A 408 -19.64 17.54 21.84
CA CYS A 408 -20.69 16.54 21.79
C CYS A 408 -20.13 15.12 21.96
N GLY A 409 -19.01 14.79 21.31
CA GLY A 409 -18.32 13.51 21.48
C GLY A 409 -17.89 13.25 22.92
N GLY A 410 -17.36 14.27 23.61
CA GLY A 410 -16.98 14.17 25.03
C GLY A 410 -18.15 14.01 25.99
N ILE A 411 -19.30 14.65 25.70
CA ILE A 411 -20.54 14.47 26.49
C ILE A 411 -21.07 13.06 26.31
N VAL A 412 -21.14 12.59 25.06
CA VAL A 412 -21.56 11.22 24.72
C VAL A 412 -20.66 10.18 25.40
N GLU A 413 -19.34 10.39 25.36
CA GLU A 413 -18.38 9.55 26.09
C GLU A 413 -18.69 9.49 27.59
N THR A 414 -18.86 10.65 28.23
CA THR A 414 -19.11 10.73 29.68
C THR A 414 -20.38 9.97 30.06
N ILE A 415 -21.46 10.16 29.29
CA ILE A 415 -22.73 9.45 29.49
C ILE A 415 -22.57 7.94 29.29
N LEU A 416 -21.87 7.51 28.24
CA LEU A 416 -21.67 6.09 27.94
C LEU A 416 -20.85 5.36 29.01
N VAL A 417 -19.84 6.04 29.58
CA VAL A 417 -19.03 5.51 30.68
C VAL A 417 -19.87 5.40 31.96
N GLU A 418 -20.62 6.45 32.32
CA GLU A 418 -21.44 6.47 33.54
C GLU A 418 -22.58 5.43 33.49
N MET A 419 -23.12 5.17 32.30
CA MET A 419 -24.15 4.14 32.06
C MET A 419 -23.59 2.72 31.92
N SER A 420 -22.26 2.52 31.92
CA SER A 420 -21.60 1.21 31.78
C SER A 420 -22.04 0.40 30.55
N ILE A 421 -22.41 1.07 29.45
CA ILE A 421 -23.00 0.42 28.25
C ILE A 421 -21.93 -0.19 27.33
N MET A 422 -20.66 0.23 27.43
CA MET A 422 -19.65 -0.03 26.41
C MET A 422 -18.54 -1.00 26.86
N PRO A 423 -18.06 -1.91 25.98
CA PRO A 423 -16.87 -2.72 26.25
C PRO A 423 -15.61 -1.86 26.45
N PRO A 424 -14.60 -2.37 27.19
CA PRO A 424 -13.39 -1.61 27.56
C PRO A 424 -12.58 -1.07 26.37
N LEU A 425 -12.64 -1.74 25.21
CA LEU A 425 -12.00 -1.27 23.98
C LEU A 425 -12.64 0.03 23.44
N GLY A 426 -13.97 0.14 23.52
CA GLY A 426 -14.69 1.34 23.08
C GLY A 426 -14.39 2.55 23.97
N ILE A 427 -14.22 2.32 25.28
CA ILE A 427 -13.80 3.36 26.24
C ILE A 427 -12.40 3.88 25.92
N ALA A 428 -11.49 3.03 25.45
CA ALA A 428 -10.15 3.46 25.04
C ALA A 428 -10.18 4.37 23.78
N VAL A 429 -10.97 4.02 22.77
CA VAL A 429 -11.12 4.84 21.54
C VAL A 429 -11.76 6.20 21.85
N LEU A 430 -12.79 6.22 22.70
CA LEU A 430 -13.45 7.48 23.09
C LEU A 430 -12.49 8.39 23.90
N ARG A 431 -11.60 7.81 24.72
CA ARG A 431 -10.53 8.57 25.37
C ARG A 431 -9.60 9.27 24.37
N CYS A 432 -9.33 8.67 23.20
CA CYS A 432 -8.53 9.31 22.15
C CYS A 432 -9.24 10.52 21.52
N VAL A 433 -10.57 10.61 21.53
CA VAL A 433 -11.32 11.78 21.03
C VAL A 433 -10.95 13.03 21.83
N ARG A 434 -10.56 12.89 23.10
CA ARG A 434 -10.10 14.00 23.94
C ARG A 434 -8.85 14.67 23.36
N LEU A 435 -7.98 13.93 22.69
CA LEU A 435 -6.78 14.48 22.03
C LEU A 435 -7.13 15.45 20.90
N LEU A 436 -8.31 15.31 20.28
CA LEU A 436 -8.75 16.23 19.23
C LEU A 436 -8.90 17.68 19.73
N ARG A 437 -9.00 17.90 21.05
CA ARG A 437 -9.05 19.23 21.65
C ARG A 437 -7.78 20.05 21.39
N ILE A 438 -6.64 19.41 21.10
CA ILE A 438 -5.41 20.11 20.72
C ILE A 438 -5.57 20.88 19.40
N PHE A 439 -6.45 20.45 18.50
CA PHE A 439 -6.74 21.16 17.26
C PHE A 439 -7.58 22.43 17.46
N LYS A 440 -8.04 22.71 18.70
CA LYS A 440 -8.61 24.02 19.06
C LYS A 440 -7.60 25.17 19.05
N VAL A 441 -6.31 24.88 18.89
CA VAL A 441 -5.28 25.91 18.62
C VAL A 441 -5.49 26.45 17.20
N THR A 442 -6.55 27.24 17.07
CA THR A 442 -7.14 27.73 15.82
C THR A 442 -6.37 28.90 15.20
N HIS A 443 -5.49 29.54 15.96
CA HIS A 443 -4.80 30.77 15.54
C HIS A 443 -3.40 30.51 14.98
N TRP A 444 -3.04 29.24 14.76
CA TRP A 444 -1.83 28.92 13.99
C TRP A 444 -2.17 29.09 12.51
N ASN A 445 -2.14 30.33 12.04
CA ASN A 445 -2.38 30.67 10.63
C ASN A 445 -1.52 29.81 9.71
N ALA A 446 -0.28 29.50 10.11
CA ALA A 446 0.60 28.58 9.41
C ALA A 446 0.02 27.15 9.29
N LEU A 447 -0.55 26.58 10.37
CA LEU A 447 -1.16 25.26 10.37
C LEU A 447 -2.48 25.25 9.58
N SER A 448 -3.31 26.28 9.72
CA SER A 448 -4.56 26.42 8.98
C SER A 448 -4.30 26.51 7.47
N ASN A 449 -3.33 27.31 7.06
CA ASN A 449 -2.94 27.42 5.66
C ASN A 449 -2.38 26.10 5.12
N LEU A 450 -1.60 25.38 5.92
CA LEU A 450 -1.09 24.05 5.56
C LEU A 450 -2.24 23.03 5.40
N VAL A 451 -3.19 22.98 6.33
CA VAL A 451 -4.34 22.07 6.28
C VAL A 451 -5.26 22.39 5.09
N ALA A 452 -5.54 23.67 4.83
CA ALA A 452 -6.33 24.10 3.67
C ALA A 452 -5.65 23.70 2.36
N SER A 453 -4.33 23.94 2.24
CA SER A 453 -3.53 23.51 1.09
C SER A 453 -3.53 21.99 0.90
N LEU A 454 -3.42 21.24 1.99
CA LEU A 454 -3.51 19.77 1.97
C LEU A 454 -4.88 19.31 1.47
N ILE A 455 -5.97 19.85 2.03
CA ILE A 455 -7.35 19.49 1.64
C ILE A 455 -7.63 19.84 0.17
N ASN A 456 -7.16 20.99 -0.30
CA ASN A 456 -7.32 21.40 -1.69
C ASN A 456 -6.55 20.48 -2.66
N SER A 457 -5.38 19.97 -2.25
CA SER A 457 -4.63 18.96 -3.01
C SER A 457 -5.16 17.53 -2.83
N MET A 458 -5.99 17.24 -1.83
CA MET A 458 -6.55 15.90 -1.58
C MET A 458 -7.31 15.36 -2.77
N LYS A 459 -7.97 16.19 -3.58
CA LYS A 459 -8.68 15.70 -4.78
C LYS A 459 -7.73 15.10 -5.81
N ALA A 460 -6.55 15.70 -6.00
CA ALA A 460 -5.51 15.18 -6.88
C ALA A 460 -4.86 13.92 -6.26
N ILE A 461 -4.51 13.99 -4.97
CA ILE A 461 -3.89 12.91 -4.20
C ILE A 461 -4.80 11.67 -4.15
N ALA A 462 -6.10 11.84 -3.93
CA ALA A 462 -7.08 10.75 -3.84
C ALA A 462 -7.15 9.92 -5.13
N SER A 463 -7.03 10.57 -6.30
CA SER A 463 -7.03 9.85 -7.59
C SER A 463 -5.80 8.95 -7.76
N LEU A 464 -4.66 9.36 -7.22
CA LEU A 464 -3.40 8.60 -7.24
C LEU A 464 -3.39 7.51 -6.17
N LEU A 465 -3.88 7.81 -4.97
CA LEU A 465 -4.06 6.82 -3.92
C LEU A 465 -5.01 5.71 -4.37
N LEU A 466 -6.07 6.05 -5.11
CA LEU A 466 -6.98 5.07 -5.69
C LEU A 466 -6.27 4.17 -6.71
N LEU A 467 -5.36 4.73 -7.52
CA LEU A 467 -4.56 3.95 -8.46
C LEU A 467 -3.56 3.02 -7.73
N LEU A 468 -2.87 3.52 -6.71
CA LEU A 468 -1.98 2.73 -5.88
C LEU A 468 -2.73 1.60 -5.17
N PHE A 469 -3.91 1.91 -4.61
CA PHE A 469 -4.77 0.92 -3.98
C PHE A 469 -5.28 -0.12 -4.98
N LEU A 470 -5.63 0.28 -6.20
CA LEU A 470 -6.00 -0.64 -7.28
C LEU A 470 -4.83 -1.56 -7.65
N TYR A 471 -3.61 -1.02 -7.79
CA TYR A 471 -2.40 -1.80 -8.03
C TYR A 471 -2.18 -2.84 -6.93
N LEU A 472 -2.21 -2.43 -5.67
CA LEU A 472 -2.07 -3.32 -4.52
C LEU A 472 -3.18 -4.37 -4.47
N THR A 473 -4.42 -4.01 -4.81
CA THR A 473 -5.56 -4.95 -4.86
C THR A 473 -5.34 -6.03 -5.93
N ILE A 474 -4.87 -5.66 -7.12
CA ILE A 474 -4.58 -6.62 -8.20
C ILE A 474 -3.50 -7.61 -7.77
N PHE A 475 -2.40 -7.11 -7.20
CA PHE A 475 -1.32 -7.98 -6.72
C PHE A 475 -1.75 -8.82 -5.52
N ALA A 476 -2.51 -8.27 -4.57
CA ALA A 476 -3.04 -9.03 -3.43
C ALA A 476 -3.92 -10.19 -3.90
N LEU A 477 -4.85 -9.94 -4.82
CA LEU A 477 -5.70 -11.00 -5.38
C LEU A 477 -4.88 -12.00 -6.21
N LEU A 478 -3.84 -11.57 -6.94
CA LEU A 478 -2.96 -12.47 -7.69
C LEU A 478 -2.15 -13.35 -6.72
N GLY A 479 -1.63 -12.76 -5.65
CA GLY A 479 -0.93 -13.45 -4.58
C GLY A 479 -1.82 -14.47 -3.88
N MET A 480 -3.09 -14.16 -3.63
CA MET A 480 -4.06 -15.14 -3.11
C MET A 480 -4.26 -16.33 -4.06
N GLN A 481 -4.28 -16.12 -5.38
CA GLN A 481 -4.41 -17.21 -6.36
C GLN A 481 -3.12 -18.05 -6.47
N LEU A 482 -1.95 -17.42 -6.32
CA LEU A 482 -0.65 -18.11 -6.44
C LEU A 482 -0.24 -18.81 -5.14
N PHE A 483 -0.43 -18.16 -4.00
CA PHE A 483 0.16 -18.56 -2.71
C PHE A 483 -0.87 -18.86 -1.61
N GLY A 484 -2.15 -18.58 -1.85
CA GLY A 484 -3.18 -18.77 -0.83
C GLY A 484 -3.26 -20.21 -0.33
N GLY A 485 -3.17 -20.40 0.99
CA GLY A 485 -3.16 -21.70 1.64
C GLY A 485 -1.85 -22.50 1.49
N LYS A 486 -0.81 -21.95 0.84
CA LYS A 486 0.44 -22.68 0.58
C LYS A 486 1.58 -22.38 1.56
N PHE A 487 1.44 -21.38 2.43
CA PHE A 487 2.48 -20.96 3.38
C PHE A 487 2.50 -21.79 4.69
N ASN A 488 1.88 -22.97 4.67
CA ASN A 488 1.83 -23.88 5.82
C ASN A 488 3.02 -24.87 5.73
N PHE A 489 4.22 -24.41 6.08
CA PHE A 489 5.45 -25.22 6.04
C PHE A 489 5.62 -26.10 7.28
N ASP A 490 5.28 -25.56 8.46
CA ASP A 490 5.37 -26.24 9.75
C ASP A 490 4.07 -26.01 10.54
N GLU A 491 3.53 -27.06 11.17
CA GLU A 491 2.33 -26.96 12.02
C GLU A 491 2.56 -26.10 13.27
N THR A 492 3.83 -25.81 13.63
CA THR A 492 4.20 -25.14 14.88
C THR A 492 4.50 -23.65 14.75
N GLN A 493 4.83 -23.16 13.55
CA GLN A 493 5.12 -21.75 13.30
C GLN A 493 4.23 -21.19 12.19
N THR A 494 3.30 -20.32 12.57
CA THR A 494 2.47 -19.58 11.60
C THR A 494 3.25 -18.37 11.10
N LYS A 495 3.46 -18.29 9.79
CA LYS A 495 4.03 -17.10 9.16
C LYS A 495 3.03 -15.94 9.28
N ARG A 496 3.52 -14.75 9.61
CA ARG A 496 2.66 -13.56 9.81
C ARG A 496 2.22 -12.93 8.49
N SER A 497 3.08 -12.99 7.48
CA SER A 497 2.85 -12.41 6.15
C SER A 497 2.39 -13.50 5.19
N THR A 498 1.07 -13.64 5.02
CA THR A 498 0.46 -14.69 4.20
C THR A 498 -0.56 -14.16 3.20
N PHE A 499 -0.91 -15.00 2.24
CA PHE A 499 -1.90 -14.73 1.19
C PHE A 499 -3.22 -15.47 1.41
N ASP A 500 -3.55 -15.84 2.65
CA ASP A 500 -4.71 -16.69 2.97
C ASP A 500 -6.03 -15.91 3.07
N SER A 501 -5.95 -14.58 3.17
CA SER A 501 -7.12 -13.70 3.16
C SER A 501 -6.79 -12.38 2.49
N PHE A 502 -7.80 -11.71 1.95
CA PHE A 502 -7.60 -10.45 1.24
C PHE A 502 -6.94 -9.34 2.09
N PRO A 503 -7.32 -9.08 3.36
CA PRO A 503 -6.64 -8.10 4.18
C PRO A 503 -5.18 -8.45 4.48
N ALA A 504 -4.90 -9.74 4.72
CA ALA A 504 -3.52 -10.21 4.93
C ALA A 504 -2.68 -10.05 3.66
N ALA A 505 -3.19 -10.51 2.52
CA ALA A 505 -2.53 -10.37 1.22
C ALA A 505 -2.27 -8.90 0.85
N LEU A 506 -3.22 -8.00 1.14
CA LEU A 506 -3.07 -6.57 0.93
C LEU A 506 -1.95 -6.00 1.81
N LEU A 507 -1.90 -6.38 3.08
CA LEU A 507 -0.85 -5.95 4.00
C LEU A 507 0.53 -6.50 3.58
N THR A 508 0.60 -7.76 3.15
CA THR A 508 1.84 -8.36 2.64
C THR A 508 2.31 -7.69 1.36
N CYS A 509 1.41 -7.34 0.42
CA CYS A 509 1.78 -6.55 -0.75
C CYS A 509 2.26 -5.15 -0.38
N PHE A 510 1.66 -4.54 0.64
CA PHE A 510 2.10 -3.26 1.18
C PHE A 510 3.48 -3.34 1.84
N GLN A 511 3.77 -4.40 2.61
CA GLN A 511 5.09 -4.68 3.16
C GLN A 511 6.15 -4.83 2.05
N ILE A 512 5.83 -5.57 0.98
CA ILE A 512 6.76 -5.70 -0.16
C ILE A 512 6.98 -4.35 -0.84
N LEU A 513 5.94 -3.51 -0.91
CA LEU A 513 6.04 -2.16 -1.48
C LEU A 513 6.91 -1.22 -0.63
N THR A 514 6.88 -1.33 0.69
CA THR A 514 7.78 -0.54 1.57
C THR A 514 9.23 -1.02 1.48
N GLY A 515 9.46 -2.21 0.92
CA GLY A 515 10.77 -2.83 0.81
C GLY A 515 11.29 -3.43 2.11
N GLU A 516 10.43 -3.60 3.10
CA GLU A 516 10.77 -4.18 4.40
C GLU A 516 10.55 -5.69 4.39
N ASP A 517 11.58 -6.48 4.65
CA ASP A 517 11.52 -7.94 4.76
C ASP A 517 10.82 -8.62 3.55
N TRP A 518 10.94 -8.01 2.37
CA TRP A 518 10.28 -8.49 1.15
C TRP A 518 10.92 -9.77 0.60
N ASN A 519 12.21 -9.94 0.87
CA ASN A 519 13.01 -11.11 0.51
C ASN A 519 12.56 -12.35 1.27
N SER A 520 12.22 -12.23 2.56
CA SER A 520 11.66 -13.32 3.37
C SER A 520 10.34 -13.84 2.80
N VAL A 521 9.43 -12.94 2.42
CA VAL A 521 8.16 -13.32 1.76
C VAL A 521 8.41 -13.99 0.40
N MET A 522 9.44 -13.55 -0.34
CA MET A 522 9.84 -14.19 -1.59
C MET A 522 10.38 -15.60 -1.37
N TYR A 523 11.19 -15.81 -0.33
CA TYR A 523 11.72 -17.14 0.00
C TYR A 523 10.58 -18.11 0.33
N ASP A 524 9.66 -17.69 1.20
CA ASP A 524 8.46 -18.48 1.51
C ASP A 524 7.65 -18.77 0.23
N GLY A 525 7.52 -17.79 -0.67
CA GLY A 525 6.90 -17.96 -1.97
C GLY A 525 7.55 -19.03 -2.86
N ILE A 526 8.89 -19.11 -2.89
CA ILE A 526 9.63 -20.09 -3.66
C ILE A 526 9.54 -21.48 -3.00
N MET A 527 9.66 -21.54 -1.68
CA MET A 527 9.55 -22.79 -0.91
C MET A 527 8.17 -23.42 -1.04
N ALA A 528 7.10 -22.62 -1.13
CA ALA A 528 5.73 -23.07 -1.37
C ALA A 528 5.55 -23.87 -2.68
N TYR A 529 6.49 -23.74 -3.63
CA TYR A 529 6.48 -24.42 -4.92
C TYR A 529 7.54 -25.53 -5.04
N GLY A 530 8.07 -26.02 -3.91
CA GLY A 530 9.03 -27.13 -3.89
C GLY A 530 10.50 -26.69 -3.94
N GLY A 531 10.78 -25.45 -3.54
CA GLY A 531 12.15 -24.94 -3.36
C GLY A 531 12.79 -24.38 -4.63
N PRO A 532 14.13 -24.19 -4.64
CA PRO A 532 14.87 -23.48 -5.69
C PRO A 532 15.07 -24.31 -6.97
N ASN A 533 14.01 -24.97 -7.45
CA ASN A 533 14.02 -25.79 -8.66
C ASN A 533 13.11 -25.17 -9.73
N PHE A 534 13.42 -25.44 -11.00
CA PHE A 534 12.48 -25.13 -12.09
C PHE A 534 11.31 -26.13 -12.06
N PRO A 535 10.03 -25.71 -12.06
CA PRO A 535 9.52 -24.36 -12.40
C PRO A 535 9.25 -23.40 -11.22
N GLY A 536 9.38 -23.83 -9.96
CA GLY A 536 9.06 -23.03 -8.77
C GLY A 536 9.79 -21.68 -8.71
N MET A 537 11.02 -21.62 -9.21
CA MET A 537 11.79 -20.37 -9.30
C MET A 537 11.12 -19.26 -10.14
N ILE A 538 10.23 -19.58 -11.08
CA ILE A 538 9.53 -18.56 -11.90
C ILE A 538 8.71 -17.63 -11.01
N VAL A 539 8.28 -18.11 -9.85
CA VAL A 539 7.43 -17.38 -8.91
C VAL A 539 8.16 -16.16 -8.30
N CYS A 540 9.49 -16.13 -8.29
CA CYS A 540 10.25 -14.95 -7.85
C CYS A 540 9.95 -13.70 -8.71
N ILE A 541 9.56 -13.89 -9.98
CA ILE A 541 9.20 -12.81 -10.91
C ILE A 541 8.00 -12.01 -10.38
N TYR A 542 7.05 -12.66 -9.70
CA TYR A 542 5.92 -11.97 -9.07
C TYR A 542 6.41 -10.90 -8.08
N PHE A 543 7.34 -11.26 -7.20
CA PHE A 543 7.89 -10.36 -6.18
C PHE A 543 8.75 -9.25 -6.79
N VAL A 544 9.58 -9.59 -7.79
CA VAL A 544 10.41 -8.61 -8.50
C VAL A 544 9.55 -7.57 -9.22
N ILE A 545 8.49 -8.00 -9.92
CA ILE A 545 7.57 -7.07 -10.59
C ILE A 545 6.83 -6.22 -9.56
N LEU A 546 6.29 -6.84 -8.50
CA LEU A 546 5.57 -6.13 -7.45
C LEU A 546 6.43 -5.01 -6.83
N PHE A 547 7.68 -5.32 -6.52
CA PHE A 547 8.64 -4.38 -5.95
C PHE A 547 9.03 -3.28 -6.94
N VAL A 548 9.46 -3.63 -8.16
CA VAL A 548 9.97 -2.64 -9.14
C VAL A 548 8.85 -1.73 -9.63
N CYS A 549 7.73 -2.29 -10.09
CA CYS A 549 6.60 -1.49 -10.57
C CYS A 549 5.95 -0.70 -9.44
N GLY A 550 5.89 -1.29 -8.23
CA GLY A 550 5.37 -0.63 -7.04
C GLY A 550 6.20 0.59 -6.65
N ASN A 551 7.52 0.45 -6.58
CA ASN A 551 8.42 1.56 -6.27
C ASN A 551 8.38 2.68 -7.31
N ILE A 552 8.24 2.35 -8.60
CA ILE A 552 8.02 3.37 -9.64
C ILE A 552 6.73 4.14 -9.36
N LEU A 553 5.63 3.45 -9.04
CA LEU A 553 4.34 4.08 -8.77
C LEU A 553 4.36 4.92 -7.48
N LEU A 554 5.04 4.45 -6.44
CA LEU A 554 5.25 5.19 -5.19
C LEU A 554 6.09 6.45 -5.42
N ASN A 555 7.16 6.37 -6.21
CA ASN A 555 7.99 7.53 -6.54
C ASN A 555 7.23 8.58 -7.36
N VAL A 556 6.34 8.14 -8.25
CA VAL A 556 5.42 9.04 -8.98
C VAL A 556 4.45 9.72 -8.03
N PHE A 557 3.88 8.98 -7.07
CA PHE A 557 3.02 9.54 -6.04
C PHE A 557 3.74 10.60 -5.21
N LEU A 558 4.95 10.29 -4.73
CA LEU A 558 5.79 11.23 -3.96
C LEU A 558 6.10 12.49 -4.76
N ALA A 559 6.44 12.35 -6.04
CA ALA A 559 6.71 13.50 -6.91
C ALA A 559 5.50 14.44 -7.02
N ILE A 560 4.29 13.90 -7.15
CA ILE A 560 3.07 14.71 -7.23
C ILE A 560 2.71 15.33 -5.87
N ALA A 561 2.90 14.59 -4.78
CA ALA A 561 2.67 15.11 -3.43
C ALA A 561 3.60 16.29 -3.11
N VAL A 562 4.89 16.17 -3.46
CA VAL A 562 5.88 17.25 -3.28
C VAL A 562 5.54 18.47 -4.11
N ASP A 563 5.10 18.31 -5.37
CA ASP A 563 4.70 19.46 -6.20
C ASP A 563 3.50 20.20 -5.63
N ASN A 564 2.47 19.47 -5.16
CA ASN A 564 1.30 20.06 -4.51
C ASN A 564 1.66 20.82 -3.21
N LEU A 565 2.62 20.32 -2.43
CA LEU A 565 3.13 21.02 -1.25
C LEU A 565 3.93 22.27 -1.62
N ALA A 566 4.76 22.20 -2.66
CA ALA A 566 5.56 23.32 -3.13
C ALA A 566 4.72 24.47 -3.72
N THR A 567 3.53 24.17 -4.27
CA THR A 567 2.57 25.21 -4.67
C THR A 567 1.96 25.93 -3.47
N GLY A 568 1.64 25.22 -2.40
CA GLY A 568 1.07 25.82 -1.18
C GLY A 568 2.01 26.77 -0.43
N GLU A 569 3.32 26.49 -0.42
CA GLU A 569 4.31 27.38 0.23
C GLU A 569 4.47 28.73 -0.48
N LYS A 570 4.23 28.81 -1.79
CA LYS A 570 4.33 30.07 -2.55
C LYS A 570 3.14 30.99 -2.35
N GLU A 571 1.98 30.42 -2.01
CA GLU A 571 0.77 31.18 -1.70
C GLU A 571 0.86 31.84 -0.31
N GLY A 572 1.48 31.19 0.69
CA GLY A 572 1.63 31.75 2.05
C GLY A 572 2.67 32.87 2.24
N LYS A 573 3.39 33.28 1.18
CA LYS A 573 4.38 34.39 1.22
C LYS A 573 3.91 35.67 0.52
N LYS A 574 2.67 35.69 0.02
CA LYS A 574 1.99 36.91 -0.39
C LYS A 574 0.92 37.23 0.64
#